data_AF-A0A5Y0KC99-F1
#
_entry.id   AF-A0A5Y0KC99-F1
#
_cell.length_a   1.000
_cell.length_b   1.000
_cell.length_c   1.000
_cell.angle_alpha   90.00
_cell.angle_beta   90.00
_cell.angle_gamma   90.00
#
_symmetry.space_group_name_H-M   'P 1'
#
loop_
_entity.id
_entity.type
_entity.pdbx_description
1 polymer ?
#
loop_
_entity_poly.entity_id
_entity_poly.type
_entity_poly.pdbx_seq_one_letter_code
_entity_poly.pdbx_strand_id
1 'polypeptide(L)'
;QMMNNTAVLNFANDMLRIGFNGTHIAEDSNPDTFQNGEDVNIGWHQFVKNWVQEDPKKHTNRIITDKVTLGVSGDYLSLDAAGSDLVRSLPTKYQDDPSLVILVGADLVAAEEVRLYNQEDKPTENIAAQKLSKNIAGRIAVVPPFMPGKRMVATTLKNLQILTLMNSRRRKAEDVG
;
A
#
# COMPACT_ATOMS: atom_id res chain seq x y z
N GLN A 1 0.48 4.44 -32.50
CA GLN A 1 -0.14 3.53 -31.49
C GLN A 1 0.70 3.40 -30.21
N MET A 2 2.04 3.35 -30.26
CA MET A 2 2.87 3.27 -29.04
C MET A 2 2.73 4.48 -28.10
N MET A 3 2.70 5.72 -28.62
CA MET A 3 2.61 6.94 -27.80
C MET A 3 1.32 7.03 -26.97
N ASN A 4 0.18 6.61 -27.52
CA ASN A 4 -1.10 6.65 -26.80
C ASN A 4 -1.15 5.62 -25.67
N ASN A 5 -0.53 4.45 -25.85
CA ASN A 5 -0.48 3.43 -24.81
C ASN A 5 0.42 3.87 -23.64
N THR A 6 1.55 4.51 -23.93
CA THR A 6 2.44 5.05 -22.89
C THR A 6 1.76 6.15 -22.07
N ALA A 7 1.02 7.07 -22.71
CA ALA A 7 0.31 8.13 -22.02
C ALA A 7 -0.77 7.60 -21.06
N VAL A 8 -1.52 6.56 -21.47
CA VAL A 8 -2.53 5.92 -20.61
C VAL A 8 -1.91 5.22 -19.40
N LEU A 9 -0.76 4.55 -19.60
CA LEU A 9 -0.04 3.89 -18.50
C LEU A 9 0.52 4.89 -17.49
N ASN A 10 1.09 6.00 -17.96
CA ASN A 10 1.58 7.07 -17.10
C ASN A 10 0.45 7.65 -16.25
N PHE A 11 -0.70 7.94 -16.86
CA PHE A 11 -1.87 8.43 -16.12
C PHE A 11 -2.34 7.43 -15.05
N ALA A 12 -2.38 6.14 -15.37
CA ALA A 12 -2.73 5.11 -14.39
C ALA A 12 -1.71 5.03 -13.23
N ASN A 13 -0.43 5.16 -13.54
CA ASN A 13 0.64 5.20 -12.54
C ASN A 13 0.54 6.42 -11.64
N ASP A 14 0.20 7.58 -12.18
CA ASP A 14 -0.01 8.80 -11.40
C ASP A 14 -1.21 8.66 -10.47
N MET A 15 -2.31 8.08 -10.96
CA MET A 15 -3.48 7.77 -10.12
C MET A 15 -3.13 6.83 -8.95
N LEU A 16 -2.33 5.78 -9.20
CA LEU A 16 -1.87 4.88 -8.15
C LEU A 16 -0.93 5.59 -7.16
N ARG A 17 0.00 6.40 -7.68
CA ARG A 17 0.96 7.17 -6.88
C ARG A 17 0.24 8.10 -5.92
N ILE A 18 -0.70 8.89 -6.41
CA ILE A 18 -1.55 9.77 -5.59
C ILE A 18 -2.45 8.94 -4.66
N GLY A 19 -3.03 7.84 -5.14
CA GLY A 19 -3.86 6.96 -4.32
C GLY A 19 -3.15 6.44 -3.06
N PHE A 20 -1.86 6.09 -3.16
CA PHE A 20 -1.08 5.59 -2.02
C PHE A 20 -0.42 6.68 -1.16
N ASN A 21 -0.01 7.81 -1.76
CA ASN A 21 0.80 8.85 -1.11
C ASN A 21 0.06 10.15 -0.82
N GLY A 22 -1.10 10.38 -1.44
CA GLY A 22 -1.91 11.60 -1.29
C GLY A 22 -2.26 11.90 0.16
N THR A 23 -2.00 13.14 0.60
CA THR A 23 -2.18 13.59 1.98
C THR A 23 -3.19 14.72 2.11
N HIS A 24 -3.24 15.64 1.15
CA HIS A 24 -4.15 16.77 1.17
C HIS A 24 -4.44 17.25 -0.26
N ILE A 25 -5.34 18.22 -0.36
CA ILE A 25 -5.65 18.92 -1.61
C ILE A 25 -5.13 20.35 -1.44
N ALA A 26 -4.18 20.74 -2.28
CA ALA A 26 -3.75 22.13 -2.43
C ALA A 26 -4.52 22.81 -3.58
N GLU A 27 -4.64 24.14 -3.55
CA GLU A 27 -5.22 24.89 -4.68
C GLU A 27 -4.31 24.85 -5.90
N ASP A 28 -3.00 25.07 -5.68
CA ASP A 28 -1.94 24.94 -6.67
C ASP A 28 -0.94 23.89 -6.18
N SER A 29 -0.77 22.80 -6.94
CA SER A 29 0.16 21.73 -6.58
C SER A 29 1.60 22.06 -6.96
N ASN A 30 2.56 21.63 -6.13
CA ASN A 30 3.99 21.87 -6.32
C ASN A 30 4.75 20.55 -6.51
N PRO A 31 5.12 20.19 -7.75
CA PRO A 31 5.80 18.93 -8.05
C PRO A 31 7.24 18.85 -7.53
N ASP A 32 7.89 20.00 -7.23
CA ASP A 32 9.26 20.01 -6.69
C ASP A 32 9.26 19.59 -5.22
N THR A 33 8.25 20.04 -4.46
CA THR A 33 8.11 19.72 -3.03
C THR A 33 7.35 18.43 -2.79
N PHE A 34 6.38 18.10 -3.65
CA PHE A 34 5.50 16.94 -3.52
C PHE A 34 5.65 16.01 -4.74
N GLN A 35 6.83 15.39 -4.83
CA GLN A 35 7.22 14.56 -5.99
C GLN A 35 6.32 13.33 -6.20
N ASN A 36 5.57 12.90 -5.16
CA ASN A 36 4.59 11.82 -5.30
C ASN A 36 3.14 12.30 -5.52
N GLY A 37 2.93 13.61 -5.71
CA GLY A 37 1.60 14.19 -5.81
C GLY A 37 0.86 14.12 -4.47
N GLU A 38 1.59 14.27 -3.36
CA GLU A 38 1.03 14.25 -2.01
C GLU A 38 -0.01 15.35 -1.75
N ASP A 39 -0.01 16.41 -2.54
CA ASP A 39 -0.85 17.61 -2.46
C ASP A 39 -1.95 17.68 -3.55
N VAL A 40 -2.03 16.68 -4.43
CA VAL A 40 -3.00 16.63 -5.52
C VAL A 40 -4.38 16.17 -5.03
N ASN A 41 -4.41 15.14 -4.18
CA ASN A 41 -5.64 14.64 -3.59
C ASN A 41 -5.37 13.83 -2.31
N ILE A 42 -6.44 13.55 -1.55
CA ILE A 42 -6.39 12.66 -0.39
C ILE A 42 -6.34 11.20 -0.88
N GLY A 43 -5.27 10.49 -0.55
CA GLY A 43 -5.09 9.07 -0.88
C GLY A 43 -5.81 8.13 0.09
N TRP A 44 -5.88 6.84 -0.24
CA TRP A 44 -6.60 5.82 0.53
C TRP A 44 -6.11 5.73 1.98
N HIS A 45 -4.79 5.73 2.20
CA HIS A 45 -4.23 5.64 3.55
C HIS A 45 -4.57 6.86 4.40
N GLN A 46 -4.45 8.06 3.82
CA GLN A 46 -4.77 9.29 4.53
C GLN A 46 -6.27 9.40 4.79
N PHE A 47 -7.11 8.95 3.85
CA PHE A 47 -8.55 8.88 4.03
C PHE A 47 -8.92 8.04 5.26
N VAL A 48 -8.38 6.83 5.39
CA VAL A 48 -8.65 5.98 6.56
C VAL A 48 -8.11 6.63 7.84
N LYS A 49 -6.94 7.27 7.78
CA LYS A 49 -6.37 7.99 8.92
C LYS A 49 -7.30 9.12 9.40
N ASN A 50 -7.81 9.94 8.48
CA ASN A 50 -8.75 11.02 8.80
C ASN A 50 -10.06 10.46 9.36
N TRP A 51 -10.61 9.41 8.74
CA TRP A 51 -11.85 8.76 9.17
C TRP A 51 -11.75 8.20 10.60
N VAL A 52 -10.60 7.62 10.97
CA VAL A 52 -10.36 7.15 12.35
C VAL A 52 -10.25 8.32 13.33
N GLN A 53 -9.66 9.44 12.92
CA GLN A 53 -9.51 10.63 13.76
C GLN A 53 -10.84 11.34 14.02
N GLU A 54 -11.79 11.29 13.08
CA GLU A 54 -13.12 11.91 13.22
C GLU A 54 -13.96 11.31 14.36
N ASP A 55 -13.94 9.98 14.52
CA ASP A 55 -14.62 9.29 15.63
C ASP A 55 -13.82 8.06 16.09
N PRO A 56 -12.82 8.26 16.96
CA PRO A 56 -11.97 7.17 17.43
C PRO A 56 -12.77 6.05 18.09
N LYS A 57 -13.86 6.36 18.81
CA LYS A 57 -14.64 5.34 19.54
C LYS A 57 -15.43 4.41 18.63
N LYS A 58 -15.82 4.89 17.43
CA LYS A 58 -16.55 4.08 16.45
C LYS A 58 -15.66 3.45 15.39
N HIS A 59 -14.51 4.07 15.08
CA HIS A 59 -13.64 3.66 13.98
C HIS A 59 -12.32 2.99 14.45
N THR A 60 -12.17 2.71 15.75
CA THR A 60 -10.99 2.08 16.32
C THR A 60 -10.71 0.66 15.81
N ASN A 61 -9.43 0.46 15.46
CA ASN A 61 -8.60 -0.77 15.56
C ASN A 61 -7.82 -1.19 14.30
N ARG A 62 -7.74 -0.36 13.26
CA ARG A 62 -7.18 -0.84 11.97
C ARG A 62 -6.02 -0.04 11.39
N ILE A 63 -5.49 0.90 12.17
CA ILE A 63 -4.23 1.58 11.84
C ILE A 63 -3.36 1.49 13.07
N ILE A 64 -2.30 0.68 12.99
CA ILE A 64 -1.20 0.77 13.95
C ILE A 64 -0.39 2.00 13.54
N THR A 65 -0.55 3.08 14.32
CA THR A 65 0.12 4.36 14.05
C THR A 65 1.47 4.46 14.73
N ASP A 66 1.67 3.66 15.78
CA ASP A 66 2.95 3.55 16.48
C ASP A 66 3.98 2.83 15.60
N LYS A 67 5.26 3.12 15.86
CA LYS A 67 6.36 2.48 15.15
C LYS A 67 6.39 1.00 15.53
N VAL A 68 6.06 0.17 14.56
CA VAL A 68 6.23 -1.28 14.65
C VAL A 68 7.65 -1.65 14.24
N THR A 69 8.27 -2.53 15.02
CA THR A 69 9.61 -3.06 14.81
C THR A 69 9.56 -4.57 14.49
N LEU A 70 10.44 -5.03 13.61
CA LEU A 70 10.53 -6.43 13.20
C LEU A 70 11.84 -7.06 13.68
N GLY A 71 11.79 -8.32 14.12
CA GLY A 71 12.95 -9.13 14.52
C GLY A 71 12.84 -9.72 15.92
N VAL A 72 13.91 -10.39 16.38
CA VAL A 72 13.94 -11.18 17.63
C VAL A 72 13.56 -10.36 18.87
N SER A 73 13.81 -9.05 18.86
CA SER A 73 13.46 -8.10 19.93
C SER A 73 12.45 -7.05 19.49
N GLY A 74 11.80 -7.22 18.33
CA GLY A 74 10.79 -6.30 17.82
C GLY A 74 9.38 -6.68 18.25
N ASP A 75 8.40 -5.85 17.90
CA ASP A 75 6.98 -6.10 18.15
C ASP A 75 6.48 -7.38 17.45
N TYR A 76 7.04 -7.69 16.27
CA TYR A 76 6.81 -8.95 15.58
C TYR A 76 8.13 -9.63 15.19
N LEU A 77 8.17 -10.95 15.34
CA LEU A 77 9.34 -11.76 14.97
C LEU A 77 9.60 -11.76 13.46
N SER A 78 8.53 -11.78 12.65
CA SER A 78 8.58 -11.84 11.19
C SER A 78 7.46 -11.03 10.54
N LEU A 79 7.61 -10.77 9.24
CA LEU A 79 6.61 -10.11 8.41
C LEU A 79 5.30 -10.93 8.35
N ASP A 80 5.40 -12.26 8.39
CA ASP A 80 4.25 -13.16 8.47
C ASP A 80 3.47 -13.01 9.78
N ALA A 81 4.17 -12.84 10.92
CA ALA A 81 3.52 -12.62 12.20
C ALA A 81 2.75 -11.29 12.20
N ALA A 82 3.36 -10.23 11.68
CA ALA A 82 2.70 -8.93 11.51
C ALA A 82 1.49 -9.03 10.57
N GLY A 83 1.62 -9.72 9.44
CA GLY A 83 0.53 -9.93 8.49
C GLY A 83 -0.63 -10.72 9.08
N SER A 84 -0.35 -11.75 9.88
CA SER A 84 -1.39 -12.55 10.55
C SER A 84 -2.19 -11.71 11.56
N ASP A 85 -1.50 -10.89 12.34
CA ASP A 85 -2.14 -9.98 13.29
C ASP A 85 -2.98 -8.92 12.57
N LEU A 86 -2.47 -8.37 11.47
CA LEU A 86 -3.20 -7.43 10.63
C LEU A 86 -4.50 -8.03 10.07
N VAL A 87 -4.49 -9.29 9.61
CA VAL A 87 -5.70 -9.99 9.16
C VAL A 87 -6.66 -10.21 10.33
N ARG A 88 -6.16 -10.61 11.50
CA ARG A 88 -6.99 -10.81 12.71
C ARG A 88 -7.65 -9.52 13.20
N SER A 89 -7.06 -8.35 12.93
CA SER A 89 -7.64 -7.05 13.25
C SER A 89 -8.90 -6.72 12.42
N LEU A 90 -9.12 -7.40 11.29
CA LEU A 90 -10.32 -7.23 10.47
C LEU A 90 -11.54 -7.89 11.16
N PRO A 91 -12.78 -7.43 10.90
CA PRO A 91 -13.99 -8.10 11.34
C PRO A 91 -14.02 -9.52 10.81
N THR A 92 -14.49 -10.46 11.64
CA THR A 92 -14.53 -11.89 11.33
C THR A 92 -15.12 -12.19 9.94
N LYS A 93 -16.16 -11.44 9.53
CA LYS A 93 -16.79 -11.59 8.20
C LYS A 93 -15.87 -11.32 7.00
N TYR A 94 -14.75 -10.63 7.18
CA TYR A 94 -13.80 -10.29 6.12
C TYR A 94 -12.47 -11.07 6.23
N GLN A 95 -12.23 -11.76 7.35
CA GLN A 95 -10.97 -12.49 7.57
C GLN A 95 -10.81 -13.67 6.60
N ASP A 96 -11.93 -14.32 6.27
CA ASP A 96 -11.98 -15.50 5.40
C ASP A 96 -12.34 -15.19 3.94
N ASP A 97 -12.35 -13.91 3.54
CA ASP A 97 -12.60 -13.53 2.15
C ASP A 97 -11.46 -14.04 1.25
N PRO A 98 -11.74 -14.86 0.21
CA PRO A 98 -10.70 -15.38 -0.69
C PRO A 98 -10.01 -14.29 -1.53
N SER A 99 -10.62 -13.12 -1.65
CA SER A 99 -10.09 -11.96 -2.37
C SER A 99 -9.21 -11.07 -1.48
N LEU A 100 -9.01 -11.42 -0.21
CA LEU A 100 -8.18 -10.67 0.72
C LEU A 100 -6.70 -10.81 0.34
N VAL A 101 -6.05 -9.67 0.13
CA VAL A 101 -4.63 -9.58 -0.19
C VAL A 101 -3.90 -8.74 0.85
N ILE A 102 -2.60 -8.97 0.97
CA ILE A 102 -1.71 -8.13 1.78
C ILE A 102 -0.90 -7.26 0.82
N LEU A 103 -1.11 -5.96 0.90
CA LEU A 103 -0.29 -4.97 0.23
C LEU A 103 0.87 -4.61 1.14
N VAL A 104 2.09 -4.68 0.61
CA VAL A 104 3.31 -4.43 1.40
C VAL A 104 4.27 -3.55 0.62
N GLY A 105 4.94 -2.63 1.33
CA GLY A 105 5.98 -1.80 0.75
C GLY A 105 7.25 -2.59 0.46
N ALA A 106 7.97 -2.19 -0.60
CA ALA A 106 9.17 -2.88 -1.07
C ALA A 106 10.27 -2.94 0.00
N ASP A 107 10.46 -1.86 0.79
CA ASP A 107 11.50 -1.81 1.82
C ASP A 107 11.27 -2.85 2.93
N LEU A 108 10.02 -3.13 3.31
CA LEU A 108 9.71 -4.16 4.31
C LEU A 108 10.03 -5.56 3.80
N VAL A 109 9.65 -5.85 2.56
CA VAL A 109 9.95 -7.15 1.93
C VAL A 109 11.46 -7.34 1.82
N ALA A 110 12.19 -6.33 1.33
CA ALA A 110 13.64 -6.40 1.20
C ALA A 110 14.34 -6.55 2.56
N ALA A 111 13.90 -5.82 3.59
CA ALA A 111 14.49 -5.92 4.93
C ALA A 111 14.30 -7.33 5.53
N GLU A 112 13.13 -7.93 5.32
CA GLU A 112 12.82 -9.28 5.76
C GLU A 112 13.63 -10.34 4.98
N GLU A 113 13.72 -10.21 3.66
CA GLU A 113 14.56 -11.09 2.81
C GLU A 113 16.01 -11.06 3.29
N VAL A 114 16.58 -9.88 3.51
CA VAL A 114 17.94 -9.73 4.06
C VAL A 114 18.07 -10.38 5.43
N ARG A 115 17.05 -10.28 6.30
CA ARG A 115 17.09 -10.93 7.61
C ARG A 115 17.11 -12.46 7.49
N LEU A 116 16.30 -13.03 6.60
CA LEU A 116 16.26 -14.47 6.35
C LEU A 116 17.60 -14.97 5.79
N TYR A 117 18.21 -14.24 4.85
CA TYR A 117 19.55 -14.57 4.35
C TYR A 117 20.63 -14.57 5.43
N ASN A 118 20.51 -13.68 6.42
CA ASN A 118 21.48 -13.58 7.51
C ASN A 118 21.31 -14.63 8.62
N GLN A 119 20.19 -15.36 8.68
CA GLN A 119 19.85 -16.31 9.76
C GLN A 119 20.42 -17.73 9.57
N GLU A 120 21.63 -17.82 9.01
CA GLU A 120 22.37 -19.02 8.62
C GLU A 120 21.94 -19.64 7.28
N ASP A 121 22.95 -20.08 6.53
CA ASP A 121 22.96 -20.54 5.13
C ASP A 121 22.23 -21.88 4.91
N LYS A 122 21.04 -22.02 5.48
CA LYS A 122 20.18 -23.20 5.34
C LYS A 122 19.37 -23.05 4.05
N PRO A 123 19.29 -24.09 3.20
CA PRO A 123 18.50 -24.06 1.96
C PRO A 123 17.03 -23.68 2.17
N THR A 124 16.49 -23.92 3.37
CA THR A 124 15.11 -23.57 3.74
C THR A 124 14.87 -22.06 3.82
N GLU A 125 15.82 -21.28 4.33
CA GLU A 125 15.68 -19.82 4.47
C GLU A 125 15.73 -19.12 3.11
N ASN A 126 16.57 -19.61 2.20
CA ASN A 126 16.62 -19.13 0.82
C ASN A 126 15.28 -19.33 0.09
N ILE A 127 14.58 -20.44 0.37
CA ILE A 127 13.24 -20.71 -0.18
C ILE A 127 12.19 -19.81 0.47
N ALA A 128 12.31 -19.54 1.77
CA ALA A 128 11.39 -18.65 2.49
C ALA A 128 11.50 -17.21 1.98
N ALA A 129 12.71 -16.69 1.79
CA ALA A 129 12.96 -15.36 1.22
C ALA A 129 12.29 -15.19 -0.16
N GLN A 130 12.45 -16.18 -1.06
CA GLN A 130 11.82 -16.13 -2.38
C GLN A 130 10.28 -16.19 -2.37
N LYS A 131 9.69 -16.74 -1.31
CA LYS A 131 8.23 -16.87 -1.16
C LYS A 131 7.58 -15.63 -0.57
N LEU A 132 8.32 -14.83 0.19
CA LEU A 132 7.80 -13.68 0.92
C LEU A 132 7.17 -12.63 0.00
N SER A 133 7.78 -12.38 -1.16
CA SER A 133 7.25 -11.48 -2.19
C SER A 133 5.93 -11.95 -2.82
N LYS A 134 5.54 -13.22 -2.60
CA LYS A 134 4.36 -13.86 -3.19
C LYS A 134 3.29 -14.20 -2.16
N ASN A 135 3.69 -14.53 -0.94
CA ASN A 135 2.78 -14.94 0.13
C ASN A 135 3.25 -14.39 1.47
N ILE A 136 2.32 -13.77 2.20
CA ILE A 136 2.50 -13.35 3.59
C ILE A 136 1.30 -13.86 4.38
N ALA A 137 1.55 -14.51 5.51
CA ALA A 137 0.51 -15.04 6.41
C ALA A 137 -0.55 -15.92 5.70
N GLY A 138 -0.17 -16.68 4.68
CA GLY A 138 -1.09 -17.55 3.93
C GLY A 138 -2.02 -16.79 2.97
N ARG A 139 -1.75 -15.50 2.71
CA ARG A 139 -2.49 -14.65 1.76
C ARG A 139 -1.56 -14.19 0.64
N ILE A 140 -2.14 -13.84 -0.51
CA ILE A 140 -1.38 -13.30 -1.64
C ILE A 140 -0.77 -11.96 -1.20
N ALA A 141 0.56 -11.86 -1.30
CA ALA A 141 1.28 -10.62 -1.10
C ALA A 141 1.39 -9.89 -2.44
N VAL A 142 1.14 -8.59 -2.42
CA VAL A 142 1.29 -7.71 -3.57
C VAL A 142 2.14 -6.52 -3.16
N VAL A 143 3.13 -6.20 -3.97
CA VAL A 143 3.95 -4.98 -3.83
C VAL A 143 3.49 -4.01 -4.90
N PRO A 144 2.54 -3.10 -4.62
CA PRO A 144 2.08 -2.17 -5.63
C PRO A 144 3.15 -1.11 -5.93
N PRO A 145 3.19 -0.59 -7.17
CA PRO A 145 4.07 0.52 -7.48
C PRO A 145 3.69 1.74 -6.62
N PHE A 146 4.70 2.51 -6.21
CA PHE A 146 4.55 3.73 -5.39
C PHE A 146 3.97 3.51 -3.99
N MET A 147 3.86 2.27 -3.51
CA MET A 147 3.52 1.98 -2.12
C MET A 147 4.62 2.54 -1.19
N PRO A 148 4.27 3.28 -0.13
CA PRO A 148 5.24 3.67 0.88
C PRO A 148 5.99 2.46 1.43
N GLY A 149 7.32 2.46 1.34
CA GLY A 149 8.15 1.27 1.55
C GLY A 149 8.00 0.61 2.92
N LYS A 150 7.65 1.37 3.96
CA LYS A 150 7.52 0.91 5.35
C LYS A 150 6.07 0.66 5.80
N ARG A 151 5.15 0.37 4.88
CA ARG A 151 3.72 0.13 5.20
C ARG A 151 3.25 -1.25 4.78
N MET A 152 2.30 -1.79 5.54
CA MET A 152 1.57 -3.02 5.22
C MET A 152 0.07 -2.80 5.44
N VAL A 153 -0.76 -3.32 4.53
CA VAL A 153 -2.22 -3.17 4.56
C VAL A 153 -2.88 -4.48 4.13
N ALA A 154 -3.85 -4.96 4.93
CA ALA A 154 -4.73 -6.05 4.53
C ALA A 154 -6.04 -5.48 3.98
N THR A 155 -6.34 -5.74 2.71
CA THR A 155 -7.58 -5.28 2.07
C THR A 155 -7.92 -6.11 0.84
N THR A 156 -9.08 -5.88 0.25
CA THR A 156 -9.42 -6.45 -1.06
C THR A 156 -9.13 -5.41 -2.15
N LEU A 157 -8.64 -5.84 -3.32
CA LEU A 157 -8.33 -4.89 -4.40
C LEU A 157 -9.57 -4.12 -4.89
N LYS A 158 -10.75 -4.71 -4.76
CA LYS A 158 -12.04 -4.07 -5.09
C LYS A 158 -12.40 -2.92 -4.15
N ASN A 159 -11.81 -2.87 -2.96
CA ASN A 159 -12.01 -1.79 -1.99
C ASN A 159 -11.20 -0.53 -2.34
N LEU A 160 -10.13 -0.68 -3.12
CA LEU A 160 -9.31 0.44 -3.61
C LEU A 160 -9.91 1.00 -4.90
N GLN A 161 -10.88 1.89 -4.75
CA GLN A 161 -11.56 2.52 -5.87
C GLN A 161 -11.13 3.98 -6.01
N ILE A 162 -11.05 4.44 -7.27
CA ILE A 162 -10.92 5.85 -7.61
C ILE A 162 -12.19 6.23 -8.36
N LEU A 163 -13.02 7.04 -7.72
CA LEU A 163 -14.28 7.50 -8.29
C LEU A 163 -14.06 8.80 -9.05
N THR A 164 -14.49 8.84 -10.31
CA THR A 164 -14.45 10.06 -11.12
C THR A 164 -15.86 10.43 -11.55
N LEU A 165 -16.20 11.71 -11.49
CA LEU A 165 -17.49 12.20 -11.96
C LEU A 165 -17.66 11.96 -13.46
N MET A 166 -18.83 11.49 -13.88
CA MET A 166 -19.14 11.34 -15.30
C MET A 166 -19.14 12.72 -16.00
N ASN A 167 -18.61 12.77 -17.22
CA ASN A 167 -18.55 13.97 -18.07
C ASN A 167 -17.73 15.16 -17.54
N SER A 168 -16.93 14.98 -16.48
CA SER A 168 -16.02 16.03 -15.99
C SER A 168 -14.65 16.03 -16.67
N ARG A 169 -14.31 14.95 -17.40
CA ARG A 169 -13.03 14.82 -18.09
C ARG A 169 -13.03 15.67 -19.36
N ARG A 170 -12.31 16.79 -19.35
CA ARG A 170 -12.05 17.63 -20.52
C ARG A 170 -10.61 17.42 -20.96
N ARG A 171 -10.38 17.20 -22.25
CA ARG A 171 -9.05 17.23 -22.87
C ARG A 171 -9.05 18.39 -23.87
N LYS A 172 -8.14 19.34 -23.70
CA LYS A 172 -7.87 20.37 -24.71
C LYS A 172 -6.67 19.93 -25.54
N ALA A 173 -6.71 20.20 -26.85
CA ALA A 173 -5.66 19.80 -27.78
C ALA A 173 -4.34 20.58 -27.61
N GLU A 174 -4.38 21.75 -26.94
CA GLU A 174 -3.19 22.58 -26.68
C GLU A 174 -2.29 22.03 -25.56
N ASP A 175 -2.78 21.15 -24.69
CA ASP A 175 -1.99 20.53 -23.59
C ASP A 175 -1.33 19.19 -24.01
N VAL A 176 -1.27 18.92 -25.32
CA VAL A 176 -0.66 17.72 -25.90
C VAL A 176 0.58 18.14 -26.71
N GLY A 177 1.57 18.70 -26.02
CA GLY A 177 2.87 19.10 -26.55
C GLY A 177 3.99 18.50 -25.73
#